data_AF-A0A8T4D8K2-F1
#
_entry.id   AF-A0A8T4D8K2-F1
#
_cell.length_a   1.000
_cell.length_b   1.000
_cell.length_c   1.000
_cell.angle_alpha   90.00
_cell.angle_beta   90.00
_cell.angle_gamma   90.00
#
_symmetry.space_group_name_H-M   'P 1'
#
loop_
_entity.id
_entity.type
_entity.pdbx_description
1 polymer ?
#
loop_
_entity_poly.entity_id
_entity_poly.type
_entity_poly.pdbx_seq_one_letter_code
_entity_poly.pdbx_strand_id
1 'polypeptide(L)'
;MVHIRPFEEGDTARLLAIEKVCPHGNEHCAVGVDKKFDFTARYALYDNWNVLIAEEDDGEVDGWIGWTVKQSPAQQEPYVYLAEVMVHPAFRRKGVATTLVKNAEQQAQENGSKYL
;
A
#
# COMPACT_ATOMS: atom_id res chain seq x y z
N MET A 1 -8.52 7.80 15.65
CA MET A 1 -7.05 7.59 15.75
C MET A 1 -6.71 6.60 14.67
N VAL A 2 -5.64 6.86 13.91
CA VAL A 2 -5.27 5.96 12.80
C VAL A 2 -4.57 4.72 13.34
N HIS A 3 -5.14 3.56 13.03
CA HIS A 3 -4.58 2.23 13.27
C HIS A 3 -4.00 1.68 11.98
N ILE A 4 -2.87 0.97 12.10
CA ILE A 4 -2.27 0.25 10.97
C ILE A 4 -2.53 -1.23 11.15
N ARG A 5 -3.11 -1.87 10.13
CA ARG A 5 -3.36 -3.31 10.12
C ARG A 5 -3.06 -3.94 8.75
N PRO A 6 -2.83 -5.26 8.69
CA PRO A 6 -2.77 -5.98 7.42
C PRO A 6 -4.09 -5.88 6.64
N PHE A 7 -3.97 -6.01 5.32
CA PHE A 7 -5.11 -6.22 4.43
C PHE A 7 -5.84 -7.53 4.71
N GLU A 8 -7.16 -7.48 4.60
CA GLU A 8 -8.06 -8.63 4.58
C GLU A 8 -8.94 -8.59 3.34
N GLU A 9 -9.42 -9.74 2.85
CA GLU A 9 -10.21 -9.82 1.61
C GLU A 9 -11.44 -8.89 1.61
N GLY A 10 -12.06 -8.68 2.78
CA GLY A 10 -13.20 -7.79 2.98
C GLY A 10 -12.90 -6.31 2.72
N ASP A 11 -11.63 -5.91 2.64
CA ASP A 11 -11.21 -4.53 2.35
C ASP A 11 -11.29 -4.17 0.88
N THR A 12 -11.38 -5.15 -0.01
CA THR A 12 -11.27 -4.99 -1.46
C THR A 12 -12.16 -3.87 -2.00
N ALA A 13 -13.44 -3.87 -1.65
CA ALA A 13 -14.38 -2.85 -2.13
C ALA A 13 -14.00 -1.43 -1.65
N ARG A 14 -13.53 -1.30 -0.40
CA ARG A 14 -13.11 -0.02 0.20
C ARG A 14 -11.83 0.51 -0.46
N LEU A 15 -10.85 -0.36 -0.68
CA LEU A 15 -9.57 0.00 -1.31
C LEU A 15 -9.74 0.41 -2.77
N LEU A 16 -10.57 -0.30 -3.53
CA LEU A 16 -10.93 0.06 -4.90
C LEU A 16 -11.66 1.41 -4.96
N ALA A 17 -12.47 1.75 -3.95
CA ALA A 17 -13.11 3.06 -3.87
C ALA A 17 -12.07 4.19 -3.65
N ILE A 18 -11.04 3.95 -2.84
CA ILE A 18 -9.93 4.91 -2.63
C ILE A 18 -9.15 5.13 -3.93
N GLU A 19 -8.86 4.08 -4.70
CA GLU A 19 -8.11 4.21 -5.96
C GLU A 19 -8.80 5.14 -6.97
N LYS A 20 -10.13 5.11 -7.03
CA LYS A 20 -10.95 5.98 -7.90
C LYS A 20 -10.81 7.46 -7.60
N VAL A 21 -10.44 7.82 -6.36
CA VAL A 21 -10.33 9.22 -5.90
C VAL A 21 -8.88 9.66 -5.63
N CYS A 22 -7.93 8.74 -5.74
CA CYS A 22 -6.50 8.99 -5.65
C CYS A 22 -5.90 9.37 -7.01
N PRO A 23 -4.61 9.76 -7.10
CA PRO A 23 -3.98 10.09 -8.38
C PRO A 23 -4.02 8.97 -9.45
N HIS A 24 -4.32 7.72 -9.06
CA HIS A 24 -4.70 6.65 -10.00
C HIS A 24 -6.05 6.89 -10.72
N GLY A 25 -6.93 7.70 -10.15
CA GLY A 25 -8.23 8.09 -10.69
C GLY A 25 -8.25 9.44 -11.42
N ASN A 26 -7.10 10.03 -11.74
CA ASN A 26 -7.07 11.14 -12.71
C ASN A 26 -6.99 10.57 -14.13
N GLU A 27 -8.14 10.51 -14.81
CA GLU A 27 -8.27 10.00 -16.19
C GLU A 27 -7.43 10.79 -17.23
N HIS A 28 -6.91 11.98 -16.88
CA HIS A 28 -6.02 12.74 -17.77
C HIS A 28 -4.54 12.31 -17.70
N CYS A 29 -4.12 11.58 -16.65
CA CYS A 29 -2.69 11.30 -16.42
C CYS A 29 -2.38 9.85 -15.97
N ALA A 30 -3.35 9.10 -15.44
CA ALA A 30 -3.16 7.72 -15.03
C ALA A 30 -4.06 6.79 -15.85
N VAL A 31 -3.47 5.83 -16.56
CA VAL A 31 -4.24 4.71 -17.12
C VAL A 31 -4.60 3.81 -15.95
N GLY A 32 -5.80 4.00 -15.40
CA GLY A 32 -6.34 3.13 -14.37
C GLY A 32 -6.41 1.70 -14.90
N VAL A 33 -5.77 0.77 -14.21
CA VAL A 33 -5.99 -0.66 -14.45
C VAL A 33 -7.33 -1.01 -13.80
N ASP A 34 -8.31 -1.45 -14.58
CA ASP A 34 -9.55 -2.00 -14.01
C ASP A 34 -9.23 -3.33 -13.33
N LYS A 35 -9.07 -3.26 -12.00
CA LYS A 35 -8.84 -4.40 -11.12
C LYS A 35 -10.13 -5.19 -10.82
N LYS A 36 -11.28 -4.79 -11.38
CA LYS A 36 -12.59 -5.39 -11.18
C LYS A 36 -12.93 -5.59 -9.70
N PHE A 37 -12.82 -6.84 -9.22
CA PHE A 37 -13.16 -7.26 -7.87
C PHE A 37 -11.95 -7.81 -7.11
N ASP A 38 -10.73 -7.64 -7.64
CA ASP A 38 -9.50 -8.13 -7.01
C ASP A 38 -8.49 -6.98 -6.91
N PHE A 39 -8.47 -6.34 -5.74
CA PHE A 39 -7.53 -5.29 -5.41
C PHE A 39 -6.06 -5.74 -5.54
N THR A 40 -5.80 -7.03 -5.29
CA THR A 40 -4.45 -7.60 -5.23
C THR A 40 -3.91 -8.08 -6.58
N ALA A 41 -4.74 -8.10 -7.63
CA ALA A 41 -4.40 -8.65 -8.95
C ALA A 41 -3.06 -8.11 -9.52
N ARG A 42 -2.79 -6.82 -9.35
CA ARG A 42 -1.56 -6.16 -9.81
C ARG A 42 -0.31 -6.64 -9.06
N TYR A 43 -0.45 -7.17 -7.84
CA TYR A 43 0.66 -7.54 -6.98
C TYR A 43 0.92 -9.03 -6.92
N ALA A 44 0.06 -9.86 -7.53
CA ALA A 44 0.26 -11.29 -7.69
C ALA A 44 1.57 -11.66 -8.42
N LEU A 45 2.23 -10.68 -9.05
CA LEU A 45 3.56 -10.84 -9.66
C LEU A 45 4.73 -10.79 -8.66
N TYR A 46 4.46 -10.57 -7.37
CA TYR A 46 5.47 -10.58 -6.30
C TYR A 46 5.19 -11.72 -5.31
N ASP A 47 6.19 -12.55 -5.02
CA ASP A 47 6.05 -13.77 -4.21
C ASP A 47 5.80 -13.52 -2.70
N ASN A 48 6.12 -12.31 -2.22
CA ASN A 48 6.08 -11.91 -0.81
C ASN A 48 5.52 -10.49 -0.67
N TRP A 49 4.45 -10.21 -1.41
CA TRP A 49 3.74 -8.94 -1.35
C TRP A 49 2.98 -8.77 -0.02
N ASN A 50 3.01 -7.57 0.52
CA ASN A 50 2.31 -7.18 1.73
C ASN A 50 1.52 -5.88 1.49
N VAL A 51 0.33 -5.79 2.09
CA VAL A 51 -0.49 -4.58 2.09
C VAL A 51 -0.80 -4.21 3.52
N LEU A 52 -0.55 -2.95 3.87
CA LEU A 52 -0.98 -2.35 5.12
C LEU A 52 -2.05 -1.29 4.85
N ILE A 53 -3.01 -1.23 5.75
CA ILE A 53 -4.17 -0.34 5.71
C ILE A 53 -4.07 0.62 6.90
N ALA A 54 -4.33 1.89 6.63
CA ALA A 54 -4.59 2.90 7.65
C ALA A 54 -6.11 3.02 7.81
N GLU A 55 -6.60 2.79 9.03
CA GLU A 55 -8.03 2.78 9.36
C GLU A 55 -8.29 3.61 10.62
N GLU A 56 -9.36 4.40 10.64
CA GLU A 56 -9.82 5.13 11.83
C GLU A 56 -10.62 4.21 12.78
N ASP A 57 -10.86 4.67 14.01
CA ASP A 57 -11.57 3.90 15.06
C ASP A 57 -12.99 3.45 14.65
N ASP A 58 -13.62 4.16 13.71
CA ASP A 58 -14.95 3.86 13.19
C ASP A 58 -14.94 2.92 11.97
N GLY A 59 -13.76 2.45 11.56
CA GLY A 59 -13.58 1.54 10.42
C GLY A 59 -13.48 2.23 9.06
N GLU A 60 -13.43 3.57 9.01
CA GLU A 60 -13.15 4.28 7.77
C GLU A 60 -11.68 4.09 7.34
N VAL A 61 -11.47 3.81 6.05
CA VAL A 61 -10.13 3.54 5.52
C VAL A 61 -9.51 4.83 4.95
N ASP A 62 -8.43 5.28 5.56
CA ASP A 62 -7.73 6.51 5.22
C ASP A 62 -6.79 6.34 4.03
N GLY A 63 -6.25 5.14 3.85
CA GLY A 63 -5.23 4.85 2.87
C GLY A 63 -4.60 3.48 3.03
N TRP A 64 -3.69 3.17 2.13
CA TRP A 64 -2.99 1.88 2.13
C TRP A 64 -1.60 2.00 1.50
N ILE A 65 -0.73 1.06 1.84
CA ILE A 65 0.59 0.90 1.23
C ILE A 65 0.80 -0.54 0.84
N GLY A 66 1.39 -0.71 -0.34
CA GLY A 66 1.81 -1.99 -0.86
C GLY A 66 3.33 -2.10 -0.95
N TRP A 67 3.91 -3.20 -0.48
CA TRP A 67 5.36 -3.40 -0.48
C TRP A 67 5.79 -4.88 -0.57
N THR A 68 7.06 -5.13 -0.92
CA THR A 68 7.67 -6.46 -1.02
C THR A 68 9.18 -6.35 -0.75
N VAL A 69 9.82 -7.42 -0.25
CA VAL A 69 11.29 -7.50 -0.15
C VAL A 69 11.86 -8.19 -1.38
N LYS A 70 12.80 -7.55 -2.06
CA LYS A 70 13.48 -8.07 -3.25
C LYS A 70 14.96 -8.25 -2.99
N GLN A 71 15.61 -9.13 -3.75
CA GLN A 71 17.06 -9.27 -3.75
C GLN A 71 17.67 -8.33 -4.79
N SER A 72 18.66 -7.51 -4.38
CA SER A 72 19.42 -6.70 -5.31
C SER A 72 20.26 -7.59 -6.23
N PRO A 73 20.07 -7.56 -7.56
CA PRO A 73 20.87 -8.39 -8.47
C PRO A 73 22.37 -8.05 -8.43
N ALA A 74 22.70 -6.79 -8.13
CA ALA A 74 24.07 -6.28 -8.12
C ALA A 74 24.77 -6.45 -6.76
N GLN A 75 24.04 -6.27 -5.66
CA GLN A 75 24.62 -6.25 -4.31
C GLN A 75 24.37 -7.53 -3.51
N GLN A 76 23.46 -8.40 -3.97
CA GLN A 76 23.01 -9.60 -3.25
C GLN A 76 22.47 -9.30 -1.84
N GLU A 77 21.99 -8.09 -1.61
CA GLU A 77 21.36 -7.67 -0.36
C GLU A 77 19.85 -7.47 -0.56
N PRO A 78 19.03 -7.87 0.42
CA PRO A 78 17.59 -7.63 0.41
C PRO A 78 17.27 -6.14 0.60
N TYR A 79 16.36 -5.62 -0.21
CA TYR A 79 15.84 -4.26 -0.14
C TYR A 79 14.31 -4.26 -0.21
N VAL A 80 13.67 -3.23 0.35
CA VAL A 80 12.21 -3.10 0.27
C VAL A 80 11.78 -2.30 -0.94
N TYR A 81 10.91 -2.87 -1.75
CA TYR A 81 10.27 -2.20 -2.86
C TYR A 81 8.86 -1.77 -2.44
N LEU A 82 8.68 -0.48 -2.17
CA LEU A 82 7.37 0.14 -1.99
C LEU A 82 6.76 0.37 -3.37
N ALA A 83 5.67 -0.33 -3.72
CA ALA A 83 5.09 -0.14 -5.05
C ALA A 83 4.14 1.06 -5.09
N GLU A 84 3.21 1.15 -4.13
CA GLU A 84 2.13 2.14 -4.14
C GLU A 84 1.78 2.58 -2.72
N VAL A 85 1.60 3.89 -2.53
CA VAL A 85 1.08 4.51 -1.30
C VAL A 85 -0.10 5.39 -1.70
N MET A 86 -1.29 5.05 -1.21
CA MET A 86 -2.52 5.76 -1.55
C MET A 86 -3.14 6.33 -0.28
N VAL A 87 -3.60 7.59 -0.37
CA VAL A 87 -4.29 8.26 0.72
C VAL A 87 -5.55 8.91 0.17
N HIS A 88 -6.68 8.52 0.75
CA HIS A 88 -7.99 9.06 0.43
C HIS A 88 -7.96 10.59 0.59
N PRO A 89 -8.51 11.37 -0.37
CA PRO A 89 -8.41 12.84 -0.37
C PRO A 89 -8.76 13.53 0.94
N ALA A 90 -9.81 13.05 1.64
CA ALA A 90 -10.28 13.62 2.90
C ALA A 90 -9.28 13.47 4.07
N PHE A 91 -8.32 12.56 3.94
CA PHE A 91 -7.33 12.23 4.98
C PHE A 91 -5.92 12.70 4.63
N ARG A 92 -5.76 13.39 3.49
CA ARG A 92 -4.48 13.97 3.09
C ARG A 92 -4.02 15.04 4.08
N ARG A 93 -2.70 15.25 4.14
CA ARG A 93 -2.04 16.22 5.03
C ARG A 93 -2.21 15.95 6.53
N LYS A 94 -2.77 14.80 6.92
CA LYS A 94 -2.86 14.32 8.30
C LYS A 94 -1.72 13.37 8.71
N GLY A 95 -0.75 13.12 7.83
CA GLY A 95 0.40 12.24 8.10
C GLY A 95 0.19 10.76 7.77
N VAL A 96 -0.97 10.36 7.24
CA VAL A 96 -1.32 8.96 6.90
C VAL A 96 -0.23 8.25 6.08
N ALA A 97 0.22 8.86 4.97
CA ALA A 97 1.27 8.29 4.13
C ALA A 97 2.58 8.04 4.89
N THR A 98 2.98 8.98 5.75
CA THR A 98 4.18 8.84 6.58
C THR A 98 4.03 7.69 7.58
N THR A 99 2.87 7.55 8.21
CA THR A 99 2.60 6.44 9.14
C THR A 99 2.65 5.09 8.42
N LEU A 100 2.04 4.99 7.24
CA LEU A 100 2.06 3.78 6.41
C LEU A 100 3.49 3.38 6.01
N VAL A 101 4.27 4.33 5.48
CA VAL A 101 5.66 4.07 5.06
C VAL A 101 6.52 3.62 6.24
N LYS A 102 6.45 4.28 7.39
CA LYS A 102 7.22 3.89 8.58
C LYS A 102 6.89 2.47 9.06
N ASN A 103 5.62 2.08 9.02
CA ASN A 103 5.21 0.73 9.40
C ASN A 103 5.69 -0.31 8.37
N ALA A 104 5.64 0.00 7.07
CA ALA A 104 6.18 -0.87 6.04
C ALA A 104 7.71 -1.04 6.16
N GLU A 105 8.44 0.04 6.42
CA GLU A 105 9.88 0.01 6.69
C GLU A 105 10.22 -0.88 7.89
N GLN A 106 9.49 -0.72 9.00
CA GLN A 106 9.68 -1.52 10.20
C GLN A 106 9.43 -3.01 9.93
N GLN A 107 8.31 -3.37 9.31
CA GLN A 107 8.01 -4.77 8.97
C GLN A 107 9.01 -5.34 7.96
N ALA A 108 9.50 -4.53 7.02
CA ALA A 108 10.51 -4.97 6.08
C ALA A 108 11.87 -5.25 6.74
N GLN A 109 12.26 -4.44 7.73
CA GLN A 109 13.47 -4.70 8.53
C GLN A 109 13.33 -5.98 9.35
N GLU A 110 12.17 -6.22 9.95
CA GLU A 110 11.84 -7.48 10.65
C GLU A 110 11.91 -8.69 9.69
N ASN A 111 11.55 -8.48 8.41
CA ASN A 111 11.65 -9.47 7.34
C ASN A 111 13.04 -9.53 6.66
N GLY A 112 14.06 -8.90 7.25
CA GLY A 112 15.46 -9.02 6.84
C GLY A 112 15.92 -8.05 5.76
N SER A 113 15.11 -7.06 5.38
CA SER A 113 15.56 -5.97 4.49
C SER A 113 16.66 -5.15 5.15
N LYS A 114 17.73 -4.84 4.40
CA LYS A 114 18.84 -4.02 4.90
C LYS A 114 18.65 -2.53 4.65
N TYR A 115 17.85 -2.17 3.65
CA TYR A 115 17.59 -0.78 3.27
C TYR A 115 16.30 -0.65 2.45
N LEU A 116 15.94 0.60 2.18
CA LEU A 116 14.84 1.02 1.32
C LEU A 116 15.29 1.11 -0.13
#